data_AF-A0A5S9C747-F1
#
_entry.id   AF-A0A5S9C747-F1
#
_cell.length_a   1.000
_cell.length_b   1.000
_cell.length_c   1.000
_cell.angle_alpha   90.00
_cell.angle_beta   90.00
_cell.angle_gamma   90.00
#
_symmetry.space_group_name_H-M   'P 1'
#
loop_
_entity.id
_entity.type
_entity.pdbx_description
1 polymer ?
#
loop_
_entity_poly.entity_id
_entity_poly.type
_entity_poly.pdbx_seq_one_letter_code
_entity_poly.pdbx_strand_id
1 'polypeptide(L)'
;MQANFEESTLSVQMIAEKLNVTTEDVEKVFAMKTPLGIFSHQLQRFIHLVWDVRNVINDNIKENGQTPEPYTYLKGEKEDYWFLR
;
A
#
# COMPACT_ATOMS: atom_id res chain seq x y z
N MET A 1 3.83 -7.16 -2.99
CA MET A 1 2.94 -6.61 -1.94
C MET A 1 2.28 -7.72 -1.16
N GLN A 2 1.48 -8.60 -1.79
CA GLN A 2 0.86 -9.74 -1.10
C GLN A 2 1.87 -10.62 -0.35
N ALA A 3 2.97 -11.03 -1.00
CA ALA A 3 4.03 -11.82 -0.35
C ALA A 3 4.60 -11.12 0.91
N ASN A 4 4.98 -9.84 0.80
CA ASN A 4 5.45 -9.06 1.95
C ASN A 4 4.38 -8.92 3.04
N PHE A 5 3.10 -8.82 2.70
CA PHE A 5 2.04 -8.79 3.70
C PHE A 5 1.95 -10.13 4.46
N GLU A 6 2.05 -11.26 3.75
CA GLU A 6 2.05 -12.60 4.35
C GLU A 6 3.27 -12.85 5.26
N GLU A 7 4.40 -12.21 4.98
CA GLU A 7 5.60 -12.25 5.83
C GLU A 7 5.57 -11.24 6.98
N SER A 8 4.73 -10.20 6.88
CA SER A 8 4.57 -9.21 7.93
C SER A 8 3.78 -9.77 9.12
N THR A 9 3.88 -9.11 10.27
CA THR A 9 3.04 -9.45 11.44
C THR A 9 1.71 -8.67 11.46
N LEU A 10 1.38 -8.00 10.37
CA LEU A 10 0.23 -7.11 10.27
C LEU A 10 -1.05 -7.86 9.89
N SER A 11 -2.18 -7.39 10.42
CA SER A 11 -3.49 -7.69 9.87
C SER A 11 -4.02 -6.53 9.02
N VAL A 12 -5.02 -6.79 8.18
CA VAL A 12 -5.73 -5.75 7.41
C VAL A 12 -6.25 -4.65 8.34
N GLN A 13 -6.76 -5.01 9.51
CA GLN A 13 -7.27 -4.07 10.49
C GLN A 13 -6.16 -3.17 11.08
N MET A 14 -4.99 -3.72 11.39
CA MET A 14 -3.85 -2.93 11.88
C MET A 14 -3.37 -1.91 10.83
N ILE A 15 -3.38 -2.28 9.55
CA ILE A 15 -3.02 -1.37 8.46
C ILE A 15 -4.08 -0.25 8.35
N ALA A 16 -5.35 -0.60 8.38
CA ALA A 16 -6.46 0.36 8.32
C ALA A 16 -6.39 1.37 9.47
N GLU A 17 -6.14 0.90 10.69
CA GLU A 17 -5.96 1.74 11.88
C GLU A 17 -4.74 2.67 11.76
N LYS A 18 -3.58 2.14 11.33
CA LYS A 18 -2.36 2.95 11.14
C LYS A 18 -2.53 4.06 10.11
N LEU A 19 -3.28 3.78 9.04
CA LEU A 19 -3.49 4.72 7.94
C LEU A 19 -4.75 5.58 8.10
N ASN A 20 -5.54 5.36 9.16
CA ASN A 20 -6.84 6.01 9.38
C ASN A 20 -7.78 5.89 8.16
N VAL A 21 -7.89 4.67 7.62
CA VAL A 21 -8.78 4.29 6.51
C VAL A 21 -9.65 3.11 6.92
N THR A 22 -10.58 2.68 6.05
CA THR A 22 -11.38 1.48 6.32
C THR A 22 -10.63 0.20 5.93
N THR A 23 -11.00 -0.93 6.53
CA THR A 23 -10.50 -2.24 6.10
C THR A 23 -10.85 -2.53 4.64
N GLU A 24 -12.02 -2.07 4.18
CA GLU A 24 -12.45 -2.19 2.78
C GLU A 24 -11.50 -1.45 1.82
N ASP A 25 -10.98 -0.29 2.22
CA ASP A 25 -10.01 0.44 1.40
C ASP A 25 -8.69 -0.32 1.26
N VAL A 26 -8.23 -0.95 2.34
CA VAL A 26 -7.03 -1.79 2.34
C VAL A 26 -7.25 -3.05 1.50
N GLU A 27 -8.42 -3.69 1.59
CA GLU A 27 -8.77 -4.84 0.75
C GLU A 27 -8.83 -4.48 -0.73
N LYS A 28 -9.34 -3.29 -1.08
CA LYS A 28 -9.32 -2.77 -2.46
C LYS A 28 -7.89 -2.60 -2.97
N VAL A 29 -6.97 -2.13 -2.13
CA VAL A 29 -5.54 -2.03 -2.46
C VAL A 29 -4.94 -3.40 -2.78
N PHE A 30 -5.14 -4.39 -1.90
CA PHE A 30 -4.63 -5.74 -2.14
C PHE A 30 -5.23 -6.38 -3.39
N ALA A 31 -6.52 -6.15 -3.64
CA ALA A 31 -7.20 -6.63 -4.85
C ALA A 31 -6.90 -5.79 -6.10
N MET A 32 -6.10 -4.71 -6.00
CA MET A 32 -5.86 -3.72 -7.06
C MET A 32 -7.17 -3.23 -7.72
N LYS A 33 -8.24 -3.14 -6.93
CA LYS A 33 -9.55 -2.66 -7.36
C LYS A 33 -9.55 -1.14 -7.40
N THR A 34 -8.99 -0.59 -8.47
CA THR A 34 -9.04 0.85 -8.75
C THR A 34 -10.49 1.33 -8.82
N PRO A 35 -10.83 2.51 -8.28
CA PRO A 35 -12.16 3.07 -8.45
C PRO A 35 -12.47 3.25 -9.94
N LEU A 36 -13.56 2.64 -10.41
CA LEU A 36 -14.07 2.80 -11.77
C LEU A 36 -14.71 4.19 -11.88
N GLY A 37 -13.91 5.20 -12.22
CA GLY A 37 -14.40 6.56 -12.36
C GLY A 37 -13.49 7.43 -13.20
N ILE A 38 -14.10 8.23 -14.07
CA ILE A 38 -13.48 9.22 -14.97
C ILE A 38 -12.83 10.39 -14.17
N PHE A 39 -12.89 10.34 -12.84
CA PHE A 39 -12.39 11.38 -11.94
C PHE A 39 -10.96 11.07 -11.50
N SER A 40 -10.00 11.76 -12.12
CA SER A 40 -8.55 11.67 -11.85
C SER A 40 -8.21 11.69 -10.36
N HIS A 41 -8.91 12.50 -9.56
CA HIS A 41 -8.65 12.61 -8.12
C HIS A 41 -8.94 11.33 -7.32
N GLN A 42 -9.92 10.51 -7.72
CA GLN A 42 -10.18 9.23 -7.05
C GLN A 42 -9.08 8.22 -7.34
N LEU A 43 -8.63 8.18 -8.59
CA LEU A 43 -7.51 7.35 -9.01
C LEU A 43 -6.21 7.76 -8.31
N GLN A 44 -5.92 9.07 -8.24
CA GLN A 44 -4.74 9.59 -7.53
C GLN A 44 -4.74 9.17 -6.05
N ARG A 45 -5.87 9.36 -5.35
CA ARG A 45 -6.01 8.92 -3.94
C ARG A 45 -5.80 7.42 -3.78
N PHE A 46 -6.36 6.62 -4.70
CA PHE A 46 -6.16 5.17 -4.67
C PHE A 46 -4.68 4.81 -4.83
N ILE A 47 -3.98 5.42 -5.79
CA ILE A 47 -2.55 5.16 -5.99
C ILE A 47 -1.74 5.59 -4.77
N HIS A 48 -2.03 6.73 -4.14
CA HIS A 48 -1.39 7.13 -2.89
C HIS A 48 -1.60 6.11 -1.79
N LEU A 49 -2.82 5.61 -1.63
CA LEU A 49 -3.12 4.60 -0.62
C LEU A 49 -2.35 3.29 -0.87
N VAL A 50 -2.19 2.89 -2.14
CA VAL A 50 -1.35 1.72 -2.50
C VAL A 50 0.10 1.89 -2.02
N TRP A 51 0.67 3.09 -2.15
CA TRP A 51 2.00 3.41 -1.62
C TRP A 51 2.05 3.42 -0.10
N ASP A 52 1.04 4.01 0.54
CA ASP A 52 1.00 4.13 1.99
C ASP A 52 0.88 2.73 2.65
N VAL A 53 0.04 1.84 2.10
CA VAL A 53 -0.05 0.42 2.52
C VAL A 53 1.27 -0.31 2.33
N ARG A 54 1.93 -0.14 1.17
CA ARG A 54 3.25 -0.74 0.91
C ARG A 54 4.27 -0.33 1.98
N ASN A 55 4.32 0.96 2.31
CA ASN A 55 5.30 1.48 3.25
C ASN A 55 5.06 0.96 4.66
N VAL A 56 3.79 0.90 5.11
CA VAL A 56 3.44 0.28 6.41
C VAL A 56 3.92 -1.17 6.51
N ILE A 57 3.73 -1.96 5.43
CA ILE A 57 4.21 -3.35 5.38
C ILE A 57 5.74 -3.40 5.43
N ASN A 58 6.42 -2.60 4.61
CA ASN A 58 7.89 -2.56 4.58
C ASN A 58 8.48 -2.18 5.93
N ASP A 59 7.92 -1.18 6.58
CA ASP A 59 8.41 -0.68 7.85
C ASP A 59 8.22 -1.75 8.93
N ASN A 60 7.09 -2.44 8.96
CA ASN A 60 6.88 -3.56 9.89
C ASN A 60 7.90 -4.70 9.68
N ILE A 61 8.17 -5.09 8.44
CA ILE A 61 9.17 -6.14 8.13
C ILE A 61 10.56 -5.70 8.61
N LYS A 62 10.95 -4.45 8.32
CA LYS A 62 12.24 -3.89 8.74
C LYS A 62 12.35 -3.76 10.27
N GLU A 63 11.28 -3.34 10.94
CA GLU A 63 11.20 -3.27 12.41
C GLU A 63 11.40 -4.65 13.07
N ASN A 64 10.99 -5.72 12.37
CA ASN A 64 11.21 -7.11 12.80
C ASN A 64 12.59 -7.67 12.37
N GLY A 65 13.49 -6.83 11.84
CA GLY A 65 14.84 -7.24 11.43
C GLY A 65 14.91 -8.02 10.12
N GLN A 66 13.83 -8.02 9.33
CA GLN A 66 13.75 -8.69 8.04
C GLN A 66 13.92 -7.69 6.88
N THR A 67 14.13 -8.20 5.67
CA THR A 67 14.19 -7.39 4.45
C THR A 67 12.97 -7.69 3.59
N PRO A 68 12.18 -6.69 3.16
CA PRO A 68 11.05 -6.93 2.27
C PRO A 68 11.48 -7.55 0.95
N GLU A 69 10.71 -8.52 0.45
CA GLU A 69 10.92 -9.08 -0.88
C GLU A 69 10.83 -7.97 -1.95
N PRO A 70 11.66 -8.06 -3.00
CA PRO A 70 11.69 -7.07 -4.06
C PRO A 70 10.34 -7.01 -4.78
N TYR A 71 9.87 -5.78 -4.99
CA TYR A 71 8.61 -5.56 -5.68
C TYR A 71 8.79 -5.60 -7.21
N THR A 72 7.92 -6.33 -7.91
CA THR A 72 7.88 -6.31 -9.40
C THR A 72 7.34 -4.98 -9.94
N TYR A 73 6.41 -4.35 -9.22
CA TYR A 73 5.78 -3.05 -9.50
C TYR A 73 5.81 -2.17 -8.24
N LEU A 74 5.77 -0.83 -8.34
CA LEU A 74 5.96 0.09 -7.20
C LEU A 74 7.38 -0.01 -6.60
N LYS A 75 8.40 0.16 -7.45
CA LYS A 75 9.82 0.20 -7.06
C LYS A 75 10.22 1.61 -6.65
N GLY A 76 11.20 1.76 -5.76
CA GLY A 76 11.63 3.08 -5.28
C GLY A 76 10.67 3.69 -4.26
N GLU A 77 10.68 5.02 -4.17
CA GLU A 77 9.89 5.83 -3.24
C GLU A 77 8.69 6.47 -3.95
N LYS A 78 7.65 6.84 -3.18
CA LYS A 78 6.43 7.47 -3.70
C LYS A 78 6.74 8.76 -4.48
N GLU A 79 7.77 9.49 -4.04
CA GLU A 79 8.26 10.75 -4.57
C GLU A 79 8.89 10.62 -5.96
N ASP A 80 9.35 9.42 -6.34
CA ASP A 80 9.92 9.14 -7.66
C ASP A 80 8.86 9.17 -8.77
N TYR A 81 7.58 9.08 -8.39
CA TYR A 81 6.44 9.06 -9.30
C TYR A 81 5.80 10.45 -9.39
N TRP A 82 6.53 11.40 -10.00
CA TRP A 82 6.17 12.83 -10.10
C TRP A 82 4.75 13.11 -10.63
N PHE A 83 4.18 12.20 -11.42
CA PHE A 83 2.83 12.29 -11.98
C PHE A 83 1.70 11.92 -10.99
N LEU A 84 2.06 11.49 -9.78
CA LEU A 84 1.12 11.25 -8.68
C LEU A 84 0.85 12.51 -7.84
N ARG A 85 1.46 13.66 -8.17
CA ARG A 85 1.15 14.93 -7.50
C ARG A 85 -0.25 15.45 -7.82
#